data_AF-A0A7C5IDK4-F1
#
_entry.id   AF-A0A7C5IDK4-F1
#
_cell.length_a   1.000
_cell.length_b   1.000
_cell.length_c   1.000
_cell.angle_alpha   90.00
_cell.angle_beta   90.00
_cell.angle_gamma   90.00
#
_symmetry.space_group_name_H-M   'P 1'
#
loop_
_entity.id
_entity.type
_entity.pdbx_description
1 polymer ?
#
loop_
_entity_poly.entity_id
_entity_poly.type
_entity_poly.pdbx_seq_one_letter_code
_entity_poly.pdbx_strand_id
1 'polypeptide(L)'
;NALSALTVKEAEADEEVRPGVVLIAPGDFHMTLEREGTKTVVKLNKNPPIGGLRPCVDPTMESAAKLYAHQTVGVILTGMGHDGTQGLRAIKRMNGRTVAEDQSTCVVFGMPKSAIEAGVVDTVLPLPAIAGEIARLAGK
;
A
#
# COMPACT_ATOMS: atom_id res chain seq x y z
N ASN A 1 -10.46 16.77 0.29
CA ASN A 1 -9.28 16.86 -0.60
C ASN A 1 -8.62 18.25 -0.58
N ALA A 2 -8.53 18.92 0.58
CA ALA A 2 -8.07 20.33 0.65
C ALA A 2 -6.78 20.54 1.47
N LEU A 3 -6.23 19.49 2.07
CA LEU A 3 -5.08 19.55 2.99
C LEU A 3 -3.76 19.07 2.36
N SER A 4 -3.80 18.64 1.10
CA SER A 4 -2.63 18.13 0.37
C SER A 4 -2.54 18.84 -0.98
N ALA A 5 -1.31 19.05 -1.47
CA ALA A 5 -1.07 19.51 -2.83
C ALA A 5 -1.34 18.40 -3.88
N LEU A 6 -1.43 17.14 -3.44
CA LEU A 6 -1.79 16.01 -4.30
C LEU A 6 -3.30 15.95 -4.51
N THR A 7 -3.71 15.50 -5.68
CA THR A 7 -5.12 15.19 -5.95
C THR A 7 -5.47 13.89 -5.24
N VAL A 8 -6.21 13.99 -4.13
CA VAL A 8 -6.72 12.83 -3.39
C VAL A 8 -8.15 12.56 -3.84
N LYS A 9 -8.51 11.32 -4.16
CA LYS A 9 -9.89 10.92 -4.44
C LYS A 9 -10.10 9.43 -4.17
N GLU A 10 -11.36 9.03 -4.06
CA GLU A 10 -11.72 7.59 -4.09
C GLU A 10 -11.47 7.05 -5.50
N ALA A 11 -10.97 5.81 -5.58
CA ALA A 11 -10.60 5.18 -6.83
C ALA A 11 -11.83 4.72 -7.61
N GLU A 12 -11.85 4.97 -8.91
CA GLU A 12 -12.89 4.45 -9.81
C GLU A 12 -12.37 3.23 -10.59
N ALA A 13 -13.27 2.35 -11.01
CA ALA A 13 -12.91 1.23 -11.86
C ALA A 13 -12.34 1.74 -13.20
N ASP A 14 -11.27 1.10 -13.66
CA ASP A 14 -10.55 1.42 -14.90
C ASP A 14 -9.90 2.82 -14.91
N GLU A 15 -9.81 3.47 -13.75
CA GLU A 15 -9.10 4.74 -13.61
C GLU A 15 -7.58 4.54 -13.75
N GLU A 16 -6.95 5.38 -14.57
CA GLU A 16 -5.50 5.35 -14.78
C GLU A 16 -4.73 5.83 -13.54
N VAL A 17 -3.75 5.03 -13.12
CA VAL A 17 -2.80 5.39 -12.06
C VAL A 17 -1.79 6.39 -12.60
N ARG A 18 -1.85 7.63 -12.12
CA ARG A 18 -1.00 8.74 -12.60
C ARG A 18 -0.21 9.40 -11.46
N PRO A 19 1.00 9.94 -11.75
CA PRO A 19 1.73 10.74 -10.79
C PRO A 19 0.91 11.92 -10.27
N GLY A 20 1.11 12.30 -9.00
CA GLY A 20 0.39 13.42 -8.38
C GLY A 20 -1.02 13.10 -7.89
N VAL A 21 -1.47 11.85 -8.02
CA VAL A 21 -2.80 11.39 -7.61
C VAL A 21 -2.69 10.34 -6.50
N VAL A 22 -3.49 10.50 -5.45
CA VAL A 22 -3.69 9.51 -4.39
C VAL A 22 -5.08 8.91 -4.56
N LEU A 23 -5.12 7.61 -4.78
CA LEU A 23 -6.35 6.84 -4.98
C LEU A 23 -6.65 6.06 -3.69
N ILE A 24 -7.82 6.30 -3.12
CA ILE A 24 -8.32 5.61 -1.93
C ILE A 24 -9.22 4.46 -2.37
N ALA A 25 -8.95 3.24 -1.90
CA ALA A 25 -9.80 2.09 -2.22
C ALA A 25 -11.24 2.33 -1.70
N PRO A 26 -12.27 2.17 -2.55
CA PRO A 26 -13.65 2.31 -2.11
C PRO A 26 -14.04 1.19 -1.14
N GLY A 27 -14.91 1.51 -0.19
CA GLY A 27 -15.48 0.52 0.74
C GLY A 27 -16.25 -0.57 -0.01
N ASP A 28 -16.28 -1.79 0.53
CA ASP A 28 -16.94 -2.97 -0.06
C ASP A 28 -16.33 -3.50 -1.38
N PHE A 29 -15.16 -3.00 -1.79
CA PHE A 29 -14.40 -3.54 -2.92
C PHE A 29 -12.97 -3.91 -2.52
N HIS A 30 -12.40 -4.93 -3.17
CA HIS A 30 -10.95 -5.04 -3.25
C HIS A 30 -10.44 -4.21 -4.41
N MET A 31 -9.34 -3.51 -4.19
CA MET A 31 -8.64 -2.73 -5.21
C MET A 31 -7.37 -3.45 -5.64
N THR A 32 -7.20 -3.65 -6.94
CA THR A 32 -5.98 -4.20 -7.54
C THR A 32 -5.53 -3.31 -8.70
N LEU A 33 -4.30 -3.50 -9.16
CA LEU A 33 -3.76 -2.81 -10.32
C LEU A 33 -3.56 -3.79 -11.48
N GLU A 34 -3.86 -3.35 -12.70
CA GLU A 34 -3.63 -4.14 -13.92
C GLU A 34 -3.02 -3.27 -15.03
N ARG A 35 -2.31 -3.92 -15.96
CA ARG A 35 -1.74 -3.26 -17.14
C ARG A 35 -2.73 -3.36 -18.30
N GLU A 36 -3.15 -2.22 -18.83
CA GLU A 36 -3.93 -2.11 -20.06
C GLU A 36 -3.14 -1.35 -21.12
N GLY A 37 -2.60 -2.09 -22.08
CA GLY A 37 -1.65 -1.55 -23.05
C GLY A 37 -0.42 -0.98 -22.34
N THR A 38 -0.18 0.31 -22.47
CA THR A 38 0.93 1.00 -21.79
C THR A 38 0.56 1.54 -20.41
N LYS A 39 -0.72 1.59 -20.06
CA LYS A 39 -1.23 2.25 -18.84
C LYS A 39 -1.45 1.24 -17.72
N THR A 40 -1.24 1.68 -16.48
CA THR A 40 -1.72 0.94 -15.31
C THR A 40 -3.06 1.51 -14.90
N VAL A 41 -4.04 0.65 -14.70
CA VAL A 41 -5.40 1.03 -14.29
C VAL A 41 -5.80 0.35 -12.99
N VAL A 42 -6.72 0.97 -12.26
CA VAL A 42 -7.36 0.40 -11.09
C VAL A 42 -8.41 -0.62 -11.52
N LYS A 43 -8.43 -1.77 -10.85
CA LYS A 43 -9.51 -2.74 -10.93
C LYS A 43 -10.18 -2.88 -9.57
N LEU A 44 -11.50 -2.84 -9.58
CA LEU A 44 -12.33 -3.03 -8.40
C LEU A 44 -13.12 -4.31 -8.55
N ASN A 45 -13.11 -5.15 -7.51
CA ASN A 45 -13.86 -6.39 -7.53
C ASN A 45 -14.54 -6.63 -6.18
N LYS A 46 -15.59 -7.46 -6.20
CA LYS A 46 -16.33 -7.89 -5.01
C LYS A 46 -16.02 -9.33 -4.62
N ASN A 47 -14.76 -9.75 -4.82
CA ASN A 47 -14.33 -11.07 -4.34
C ASN A 47 -14.59 -11.21 -2.84
N PRO A 48 -14.69 -12.45 -2.32
CA PRO A 48 -14.96 -12.68 -0.91
C PRO A 48 -13.95 -11.95 0.00
N PRO A 49 -14.39 -11.43 1.17
CA PRO A 49 -13.50 -10.78 2.11
C PRO A 49 -12.31 -11.66 2.50
N ILE A 50 -11.13 -11.06 2.59
CA ILE A 50 -9.90 -11.74 2.99
C ILE A 50 -9.69 -11.45 4.47
N GLY A 51 -9.68 -12.49 5.32
CA GLY A 51 -9.60 -12.31 6.77
C GLY A 51 -10.78 -11.51 7.36
N GLY A 52 -11.93 -11.49 6.66
CA GLY A 52 -13.09 -10.67 7.05
C GLY A 52 -13.03 -9.21 6.60
N LEU A 53 -11.99 -8.81 5.85
CA LEU A 53 -11.78 -7.43 5.38
C LEU A 53 -12.13 -7.27 3.89
N ARG A 54 -12.81 -6.18 3.57
CA ARG A 54 -13.01 -5.69 2.20
C ARG A 54 -13.25 -4.17 2.23
N PRO A 55 -12.25 -3.33 1.86
CA PRO A 55 -10.97 -3.68 1.26
C PRO A 55 -9.99 -4.40 2.21
N CYS A 56 -9.10 -5.19 1.60
CA CYS A 56 -7.90 -5.77 2.20
C CYS A 56 -6.73 -5.21 1.39
N VAL A 57 -5.63 -4.82 2.03
CA VAL A 57 -4.50 -4.14 1.36
C VAL A 57 -3.57 -5.12 0.64
N ASP A 58 -3.55 -6.39 1.06
CA ASP A 58 -2.69 -7.43 0.46
C ASP A 58 -2.85 -7.53 -1.08
N PRO A 59 -4.07 -7.65 -1.67
CA PRO A 59 -4.25 -7.67 -3.13
C PRO A 59 -3.71 -6.45 -3.85
N THR A 60 -3.85 -5.25 -3.27
CA THR A 60 -3.33 -4.01 -3.86
C THR A 60 -1.81 -4.05 -3.92
N MET A 61 -1.15 -4.42 -2.81
CA MET A 61 0.30 -4.52 -2.74
C MET A 61 0.85 -5.63 -3.64
N GLU A 62 0.19 -6.79 -3.68
CA GLU A 62 0.60 -7.91 -4.53
C GLU A 62 0.52 -7.56 -6.03
N SER A 63 -0.56 -6.89 -6.45
CA SER A 63 -0.70 -6.45 -7.84
C SER A 63 0.28 -5.34 -8.19
N ALA A 64 0.52 -4.38 -7.29
CA ALA A 64 1.56 -3.37 -7.47
C ALA A 64 2.97 -3.99 -7.59
N ALA A 65 3.32 -4.94 -6.71
CA ALA A 65 4.60 -5.65 -6.76
C ALA A 65 4.80 -6.39 -8.08
N LYS A 66 3.75 -7.03 -8.61
CA LYS A 66 3.80 -7.72 -9.91
C LYS A 66 4.04 -6.76 -11.07
N LEU A 67 3.46 -5.56 -11.03
CA LEU A 67 3.54 -4.59 -12.13
C LEU A 67 4.81 -3.73 -12.11
N TYR A 68 5.28 -3.34 -10.93
CA TYR A 68 6.37 -2.37 -10.76
C TYR A 68 7.65 -3.00 -10.19
N ALA A 69 7.58 -4.22 -9.67
CA ALA A 69 8.69 -4.96 -9.08
C ALA A 69 9.48 -4.09 -8.08
N HIS A 70 10.79 -3.93 -8.31
CA HIS A 70 11.70 -3.18 -7.46
C HIS A 70 11.38 -1.68 -7.33
N GLN A 71 10.54 -1.13 -8.22
CA GLN A 71 10.08 0.25 -8.14
C GLN A 71 8.91 0.43 -7.15
N THR A 72 8.43 -0.64 -6.53
CA THR A 72 7.33 -0.58 -5.56
C THR A 72 7.85 -0.19 -4.17
N VAL A 73 7.20 0.80 -3.56
CA VAL A 73 7.37 1.13 -2.13
C VAL A 73 6.08 0.77 -1.41
N GLY A 74 6.14 -0.21 -0.52
CA GLY A 74 5.04 -0.61 0.36
C GLY A 74 5.18 0.04 1.72
N VAL A 75 4.09 0.60 2.25
CA VAL A 75 4.07 1.23 3.57
C VAL A 75 2.89 0.68 4.36
N ILE A 76 3.15 0.23 5.59
CA ILE A 76 2.11 -0.20 6.54
C ILE A 76 2.12 0.74 7.75
N LEU A 77 0.96 1.29 8.05
CA LEU A 77 0.72 2.21 9.16
C LEU A 77 -0.06 1.51 10.29
N THR A 78 -0.29 2.26 11.37
CA THR A 78 -1.13 1.88 12.51
C THR A 78 -2.43 1.18 12.07
N GLY A 79 -2.79 0.11 12.77
CA GLY A 79 -3.97 -0.69 12.46
C GLY A 79 -4.01 -2.00 13.24
N MET A 80 -5.20 -2.60 13.36
CA MET A 80 -5.39 -3.90 13.99
C MET A 80 -5.18 -5.05 13.01
N GLY A 81 -4.76 -6.21 13.52
CA GLY A 81 -4.63 -7.43 12.72
C GLY A 81 -3.32 -7.51 11.95
N HIS A 82 -3.35 -8.21 10.82
CA HIS A 82 -2.16 -8.56 10.03
C HIS A 82 -2.28 -8.20 8.54
N ASP A 83 -3.32 -7.44 8.17
CA ASP A 83 -3.53 -7.00 6.78
C ASP A 83 -2.30 -6.22 6.29
N GLY A 84 -1.82 -6.59 5.10
CA GLY A 84 -0.62 -6.00 4.49
C GLY A 84 0.67 -6.77 4.72
N THR A 85 0.69 -7.76 5.63
CA THR A 85 1.89 -8.59 5.84
C THR A 85 2.24 -9.39 4.58
N GLN A 86 1.23 -9.93 3.88
CA GLN A 86 1.48 -10.73 2.67
C GLN A 86 1.80 -9.85 1.46
N GLY A 87 1.19 -8.67 1.40
CA GLY A 87 1.48 -7.61 0.45
C GLY A 87 2.91 -7.13 0.53
N LEU A 88 3.39 -6.77 1.73
CA LEU A 88 4.79 -6.40 1.94
C LEU A 88 5.75 -7.55 1.61
N ARG A 89 5.40 -8.80 1.96
CA ARG A 89 6.16 -9.99 1.55
C ARG A 89 6.28 -10.10 0.02
N ALA A 90 5.22 -9.80 -0.71
CA ALA A 90 5.23 -9.81 -2.17
C ALA A 90 6.13 -8.68 -2.73
N ILE A 91 6.03 -7.47 -2.18
CA ILE A 91 6.88 -6.33 -2.56
C ILE A 91 8.36 -6.67 -2.33
N LYS A 92 8.71 -7.19 -1.15
CA LYS A 92 10.08 -7.56 -0.80
C LYS A 92 10.65 -8.66 -1.69
N ARG A 93 9.85 -9.68 -2.03
CA ARG A 93 10.25 -10.73 -2.99
C ARG A 93 10.58 -10.20 -4.38
N MET A 94 9.99 -9.08 -4.77
CA MET A 94 10.26 -8.39 -6.04
C MET A 94 11.37 -7.33 -5.94
N ASN A 95 12.14 -7.33 -4.85
CA ASN A 95 13.17 -6.34 -4.51
C ASN A 95 12.64 -4.91 -4.34
N GLY A 96 11.34 -4.74 -4.08
CA GLY A 96 10.76 -3.46 -3.69
C GLY A 96 11.18 -3.06 -2.27
N ARG A 97 10.77 -1.87 -1.84
CA ARG A 97 11.08 -1.32 -0.52
C ARG A 97 9.88 -1.38 0.39
N THR A 98 10.08 -1.72 1.65
CA THR A 98 9.01 -1.94 2.62
C THR A 98 9.26 -1.13 3.89
N VAL A 99 8.27 -0.32 4.28
CA VAL A 99 8.33 0.58 5.43
C VAL A 99 7.18 0.25 6.38
N ALA A 100 7.44 0.24 7.68
CA ALA A 100 6.40 0.13 8.70
C ALA A 100 6.45 1.32 9.66
N GLU A 101 5.29 1.74 10.15
CA GLU A 101 5.19 2.73 11.21
C GLU A 101 5.74 2.18 12.53
N ASP A 102 6.53 3.00 13.22
CA ASP A 102 7.08 2.69 14.54
C ASP A 102 6.00 2.72 15.62
N GLN A 103 6.18 1.89 16.65
CA GLN A 103 5.24 1.79 17.77
C GLN A 103 5.03 3.14 18.48
N SER A 104 6.03 4.02 18.51
CA SER A 104 5.97 5.32 19.20
C SER A 104 4.89 6.26 18.67
N THR A 105 4.43 6.09 17.43
CA THR A 105 3.37 6.93 16.84
C THR A 105 2.10 6.16 16.50
N CYS A 106 2.13 4.82 16.59
CA CYS A 106 0.95 4.00 16.33
C CYS A 106 -0.11 4.17 17.43
N VAL A 107 -1.36 4.34 17.02
CA VAL A 107 -2.51 4.23 17.92
C VAL A 107 -2.75 2.75 18.27
N VAL A 108 -2.64 1.87 17.26
CA VAL A 108 -2.69 0.43 17.41
C VAL A 108 -1.55 -0.22 16.63
N PHE A 109 -0.60 -0.78 17.37
CA PHE A 109 0.57 -1.44 16.80
C PHE A 109 0.31 -2.92 16.48
N GLY A 110 -0.69 -3.18 15.64
CA GLY A 110 -1.05 -4.53 15.18
C GLY A 110 -0.45 -4.85 13.81
N MET A 111 -0.92 -4.17 12.77
CA MET A 111 -0.46 -4.37 11.38
C MET A 111 1.05 -4.13 11.23
N PRO A 112 1.65 -3.03 11.74
CA PRO A 112 3.09 -2.84 11.65
C PRO A 112 3.86 -3.95 12.39
N LYS A 113 3.41 -4.33 13.59
CA LYS A 113 4.02 -5.40 14.39
C LYS A 113 4.04 -6.73 13.64
N SER A 114 2.91 -7.13 13.05
CA SER A 114 2.82 -8.37 12.27
C SER A 114 3.81 -8.39 11.10
N ALA A 115 3.93 -7.26 10.38
CA ALA A 115 4.87 -7.14 9.27
C ALA A 115 6.34 -7.20 9.72
N ILE A 116 6.66 -6.54 10.83
CA ILE A 116 8.01 -6.55 11.42
C ILE A 116 8.39 -7.96 11.88
N GLU A 117 7.52 -8.64 12.64
CA GLU A 117 7.75 -10.00 13.14
C GLU A 117 7.88 -11.02 11.99
N ALA A 118 7.20 -10.79 10.87
CA ALA A 118 7.33 -11.62 9.66
C ALA A 118 8.64 -11.40 8.88
N GLY A 119 9.47 -10.41 9.27
CA GLY A 119 10.75 -10.10 8.60
C GLY A 119 10.59 -9.45 7.23
N VAL A 120 9.42 -8.89 6.94
CA VAL A 120 9.08 -8.34 5.61
C VAL A 120 9.18 -6.81 5.52
N VAL A 121 9.80 -6.18 6.51
CA VAL A 121 10.01 -4.73 6.59
C VAL A 121 11.50 -4.42 6.44
N ASP A 122 11.85 -3.37 5.70
CA ASP A 122 13.22 -2.89 5.53
C ASP A 122 13.54 -1.72 6.46
N THR A 123 12.54 -0.90 6.78
CA THR A 123 12.74 0.31 7.60
C THR A 123 11.51 0.54 8.49
N VAL A 124 11.76 0.84 9.77
CA VAL A 124 10.74 1.19 10.75
C VAL A 124 10.94 2.66 11.15
N LEU A 125 9.90 3.49 11.04
CA LEU A 125 10.00 4.93 11.24
C LEU A 125 8.77 5.49 11.97
N PRO A 126 8.93 6.52 12.83
CA PRO A 126 7.79 7.25 13.37
C PRO A 126 7.04 7.97 12.25
N LEU A 127 5.71 8.11 12.39
CA LEU A 127 4.82 8.67 11.37
C LEU A 127 5.31 9.98 10.71
N PRO A 128 5.85 10.98 11.44
CA PRO A 128 6.34 12.22 10.83
C PRO A 128 7.51 12.03 9.84
N ALA A 129 8.27 10.94 9.95
CA ALA A 129 9.41 10.65 9.08
C ALA A 129 9.03 9.86 7.81
N ILE A 130 7.86 9.23 7.78
CA ILE A 130 7.47 8.32 6.70
C ILE A 130 7.33 9.04 5.36
N ALA A 131 6.74 10.24 5.33
CA ALA A 131 6.56 10.99 4.09
C ALA A 131 7.90 11.33 3.41
N GLY A 132 8.89 11.75 4.20
CA GLY A 132 10.24 12.04 3.70
C GLY A 132 10.94 10.78 3.17
N GLU A 133 10.71 9.64 3.83
CA GLU A 133 11.25 8.35 3.38
C GLU A 133 10.62 7.89 2.06
N ILE A 134 9.30 8.01 1.89
CA ILE A 134 8.63 7.70 0.63
C ILE A 134 9.23 8.55 -0.51
N ALA A 135 9.38 9.86 -0.30
CA ALA A 135 9.96 10.75 -1.30
C ALA A 135 11.41 10.38 -1.66
N ARG A 136 12.22 10.01 -0.66
CA ARG A 136 13.61 9.57 -0.85
C ARG A 136 13.71 8.25 -1.63
N LEU A 137 12.77 7.34 -1.41
CA LEU A 137 12.75 6.02 -2.07
C LEU A 137 12.20 6.10 -3.50
N ALA A 138 11.18 6.93 -3.74
CA ALA A 138 10.53 7.09 -5.05
C ALA A 138 11.22 8.10 -5.97
N GLY A 139 12.06 8.99 -5.42
CA GLY A 139 12.82 10.00 -6.18
C GLY A 139 14.17 9.52 -6.72
N LYS A 140 14.47 8.22 -6.65
CA LYS A 140 15.66 7.59 -7.24
C LYS A 140 15.32 6.91 -8.54
#